data_AF-A0A9Q3F9U7-F1
#
_entry.id   AF-A0A9Q3F9U7-F1
#
_cell.length_a   1.000
_cell.length_b   1.000
_cell.length_c   1.000
_cell.angle_alpha   90.00
_cell.angle_beta   90.00
_cell.angle_gamma   90.00
#
_symmetry.space_group_name_H-M   'P 1'
#
loop_
_entity.id
_entity.type
_entity.pdbx_description
1 polymer ?
#
loop_
_entity_poly.entity_id
_entity_poly.type
_entity_poly.pdbx_seq_one_letter_code
_entity_poly.pdbx_strand_id
1 'polypeptide(L)'
;MLIHSISGSVANANHKDIHGLTMEEKARVTLYPLGHGSSYDTAGQLFNISKSTAFNMSQAVVQAILLSLHNTTTSSPDVNDMHAWNSIKESFRRWQGLSNIAGAIDGTHIPMIPPPKNEWKCCVNCKG
;
A
#
# COMPACT_ATOMS: atom_id res chain seq x y z
N MET A 1 17.97 -3.36 -0.72
CA MET A 1 17.84 -2.28 0.27
C MET A 1 16.62 -2.47 1.17
N LEU A 2 15.40 -2.61 0.62
CA LEU A 2 14.17 -2.86 1.39
C LEU A 2 14.21 -4.16 2.23
N ILE A 3 14.64 -5.27 1.64
CA ILE A 3 14.75 -6.59 2.32
C ILE A 3 15.67 -6.54 3.55
N HIS A 4 16.78 -5.79 3.46
CA HIS A 4 17.73 -5.64 4.57
C HIS A 4 17.17 -4.76 5.70
N SER A 5 16.31 -3.77 5.38
CA SER A 5 15.64 -2.90 6.35
C SER A 5 14.49 -3.58 7.10
N ILE A 6 13.80 -4.54 6.47
CA ILE A 6 12.65 -5.24 7.07
C ILE A 6 13.03 -6.56 7.78
N SER A 7 14.21 -7.12 7.51
CA SER A 7 14.66 -8.39 8.14
C SER A 7 14.63 -8.35 9.67
N GLY A 8 15.01 -7.23 10.29
CA GLY A 8 15.01 -7.08 11.76
C GLY A 8 13.61 -7.01 12.37
N SER A 9 12.67 -6.33 11.71
CA SER A 9 11.29 -6.19 12.20
C SER A 9 10.45 -7.44 11.97
N VAL A 10 10.71 -8.20 10.90
CA VAL A 10 10.03 -9.47 10.61
C VAL A 10 10.51 -10.60 11.54
N ALA A 11 11.78 -10.60 11.96
CA ALA A 11 12.32 -11.61 12.88
C ALA A 11 11.59 -11.63 14.23
N ASN A 12 11.22 -10.46 14.76
CA ASN A 12 10.51 -10.32 16.05
C ASN A 12 9.01 -10.63 15.99
N ALA A 13 8.40 -10.72 14.81
CA ALA A 13 6.99 -11.08 14.65
C ALA A 13 6.74 -12.59 14.70
N ASN A 14 7.79 -13.42 14.71
CA ASN A 14 7.69 -14.87 14.65
C ASN A 14 7.90 -15.52 16.03
N HIS A 15 6.85 -15.55 16.87
CA HIS A 15 6.79 -16.55 17.94
C HIS A 15 6.40 -17.95 17.39
N LYS A 16 6.00 -18.05 16.12
CA LYS A 16 5.81 -19.34 15.44
C LYS A 16 6.48 -19.28 14.08
N ASP A 17 7.59 -19.99 13.96
CA ASP A 17 8.22 -20.32 12.69
C ASP A 17 7.17 -20.98 11.77
N ILE A 18 6.54 -20.17 10.94
CA ILE A 18 5.74 -20.67 9.82
C ILE A 18 6.75 -21.16 8.78
N HIS A 19 7.07 -22.45 8.88
CA HIS A 19 7.66 -23.34 7.86
C HIS A 19 8.79 -22.76 7.01
N GLY A 20 10.05 -23.09 7.33
CA GLY A 20 11.17 -23.36 6.40
C GLY A 20 11.54 -22.38 5.27
N LEU A 21 10.80 -21.31 5.07
CA LEU A 21 10.88 -20.40 3.94
C LEU A 21 11.80 -19.22 4.29
N THR A 22 12.66 -18.90 3.35
CA THR A 22 13.55 -17.74 3.39
C THR A 22 12.76 -16.43 3.39
N MET A 23 13.38 -15.33 3.83
CA MET A 23 12.74 -14.01 3.80
C MET A 23 12.36 -13.55 2.39
N GLU A 24 13.15 -13.97 1.39
CA GLU A 24 12.85 -13.67 -0.01
C GLU A 24 11.60 -14.41 -0.48
N GLU A 25 11.43 -15.68 -0.10
CA GLU A 25 10.22 -16.44 -0.40
C GLU A 25 8.99 -15.84 0.29
N LYS A 26 9.13 -15.43 1.57
CA LYS A 26 8.05 -14.74 2.28
C LYS A 26 7.66 -13.43 1.60
N ALA A 27 8.64 -12.67 1.11
CA ALA A 27 8.39 -11.45 0.34
C ALA A 27 7.68 -11.77 -0.99
N ARG A 28 8.11 -12.79 -1.73
CA ARG A 28 7.48 -13.20 -3.00
C ARG A 28 6.03 -13.65 -2.81
N VAL A 29 5.77 -14.48 -1.80
CA VAL A 29 4.40 -14.92 -1.42
C VAL A 29 3.51 -13.73 -1.13
N THR A 30 4.04 -12.71 -0.46
CA THR A 30 3.29 -11.50 -0.08
C THR A 30 3.07 -10.55 -1.26
N LEU A 31 4.11 -10.32 -2.07
CA LEU A 31 4.07 -9.38 -3.18
C LEU A 31 3.21 -9.89 -4.34
N TYR A 32 3.09 -11.20 -4.51
CA TYR A 32 2.29 -11.77 -5.58
C TYR A 32 0.81 -11.32 -5.57
N PRO A 33 0.03 -11.54 -4.49
CA PRO A 33 -1.35 -11.06 -4.42
C PRO A 33 -1.46 -9.54 -4.39
N LEU A 34 -0.50 -8.83 -3.79
CA LEU A 34 -0.51 -7.37 -3.74
C LEU A 34 -0.27 -6.72 -5.11
N GLY A 35 0.65 -7.28 -5.91
CA GLY A 35 0.99 -6.73 -7.23
C GLY A 35 0.03 -7.15 -8.34
N HIS A 36 -0.58 -8.33 -8.23
CA HIS A 36 -1.45 -8.88 -9.28
C HIS A 36 -2.94 -8.81 -8.96
N GLY A 37 -3.32 -8.43 -7.73
CA GLY A 37 -4.72 -8.50 -7.28
C GLY A 37 -5.25 -9.93 -7.22
N SER A 38 -4.38 -10.93 -7.07
CA SER A 38 -4.76 -12.35 -7.05
C SER A 38 -5.24 -12.80 -5.65
N SER A 39 -5.97 -13.91 -5.60
CA SER A 39 -6.36 -14.51 -4.32
C SER A 39 -5.18 -15.19 -3.61
N TYR A 40 -5.31 -15.39 -2.30
CA TYR A 40 -4.36 -16.18 -1.51
C TYR A 40 -4.41 -17.68 -1.83
N ASP A 41 -5.49 -18.17 -2.44
CA ASP A 41 -5.56 -19.54 -2.95
C ASP A 41 -4.60 -19.71 -4.13
N THR A 42 -4.62 -18.75 -5.09
CA THR A 42 -3.70 -18.72 -6.22
C THR A 42 -2.25 -18.59 -5.76
N ALA A 43 -1.98 -17.71 -4.79
CA ALA A 43 -0.64 -17.59 -4.20
C ALA A 43 -0.21 -18.90 -3.51
N GLY A 44 -1.10 -19.55 -2.74
CA GLY A 44 -0.80 -20.82 -2.09
C GLY A 44 -0.43 -21.93 -3.08
N GLN A 45 -1.18 -22.05 -4.18
CA GLN A 45 -0.88 -22.99 -5.26
C GLN A 45 0.47 -22.71 -5.92
N LEU A 46 0.78 -21.45 -6.22
CA LEU A 46 2.02 -21.06 -6.89
C LEU A 46 3.27 -21.34 -6.03
N PHE A 47 3.16 -21.14 -4.72
CA PHE A 47 4.27 -21.32 -3.77
C PHE A 47 4.22 -22.64 -3.00
N ASN A 48 3.33 -23.56 -3.38
CA ASN A 48 3.13 -24.87 -2.74
C ASN A 48 2.93 -24.79 -1.21
N ILE A 49 2.10 -23.85 -0.76
CA ILE A 49 1.72 -23.64 0.63
C ILE A 49 0.20 -23.58 0.77
N SER A 50 -0.32 -23.79 1.98
CA SER A 50 -1.75 -23.61 2.22
C SER A 50 -2.14 -22.14 2.07
N LYS A 51 -3.40 -21.89 1.66
CA LYS A 51 -4.01 -20.56 1.62
C LYS A 51 -3.85 -19.82 2.97
N SER A 52 -4.08 -20.51 4.08
CA SER A 52 -3.96 -19.93 5.42
C SER A 52 -2.53 -19.48 5.72
N THR A 53 -1.53 -20.27 5.31
CA THR A 53 -0.12 -19.92 5.41
C THR A 53 0.21 -18.69 4.57
N ALA A 54 -0.23 -18.65 3.30
CA ALA A 54 -0.03 -17.49 2.42
C ALA A 54 -0.66 -16.21 2.99
N PHE A 55 -1.88 -16.30 3.53
CA PHE A 55 -2.56 -15.18 4.16
C PHE A 55 -1.83 -14.67 5.42
N ASN A 56 -1.56 -15.55 6.38
CA ASN A 56 -0.91 -15.18 7.64
C ASN A 56 0.50 -14.61 7.41
N MET A 57 1.24 -15.19 6.47
CA MET A 57 2.55 -14.70 6.06
C MET A 57 2.47 -13.30 5.46
N SER A 58 1.51 -13.08 4.55
CA SER A 58 1.29 -11.78 3.94
C SER A 58 0.94 -10.71 4.97
N GLN A 59 0.08 -11.03 5.94
CA GLN A 59 -0.26 -10.14 7.04
C GLN A 59 0.99 -9.75 7.85
N ALA A 60 1.83 -10.72 8.20
CA ALA A 60 3.06 -10.47 8.97
C ALA A 60 4.06 -9.59 8.20
N VAL A 61 4.26 -9.86 6.90
CA VAL A 61 5.18 -9.08 6.05
C VAL A 61 4.65 -7.67 5.83
N VAL A 62 3.36 -7.51 5.52
CA VAL A 62 2.74 -6.18 5.35
C VAL A 62 2.82 -5.38 6.65
N GLN A 63 2.52 -6.00 7.79
CA GLN A 63 2.63 -5.33 9.08
C GLN A 63 4.06 -4.86 9.36
N ALA A 64 5.07 -5.68 9.06
CA ALA A 64 6.46 -5.28 9.22
C ALA A 64 6.85 -4.13 8.28
N ILE A 65 6.42 -4.19 7.01
CA ILE A 65 6.62 -3.10 6.05
C ILE A 65 5.98 -1.81 6.56
N LEU A 66 4.74 -1.87 7.04
CA LEU A 66 4.04 -0.72 7.60
C LEU A 66 4.81 -0.17 8.79
N LEU A 67 5.22 -0.98 9.76
CA LEU A 67 5.99 -0.51 10.92
C LEU A 67 7.33 0.12 10.53
N SER A 68 8.02 -0.43 9.53
CA SER A 68 9.31 0.10 9.06
C SER A 68 9.18 1.38 8.24
N LEU A 69 8.09 1.54 7.47
CA LEU A 69 7.89 2.65 6.54
C LEU A 69 6.96 3.75 7.07
N HIS A 70 6.14 3.47 8.08
CA HIS A 70 5.14 4.40 8.60
C HIS A 70 5.73 5.78 8.92
N ASN A 71 6.92 5.79 9.54
CA ASN A 71 7.57 7.03 9.96
C ASN A 71 8.32 7.75 8.81
N THR A 72 8.53 7.11 7.67
CA THR A 72 9.31 7.66 6.55
C THR A 72 8.47 8.01 5.33
N THR A 73 7.31 7.38 5.13
CA THR A 73 6.55 7.52 3.87
C THR A 73 5.11 8.04 4.00
N THR A 74 4.49 8.03 5.20
CA THR A 74 3.05 8.30 5.33
C THR A 74 2.69 9.27 6.47
N SER A 75 3.53 10.25 6.75
CA SER A 75 3.20 11.28 7.74
C SER A 75 2.31 12.35 7.11
N SER A 76 1.00 12.25 7.36
CA SER A 76 0.10 13.37 7.15
C SER A 76 0.24 14.38 8.30
N PRO A 77 -0.02 15.68 8.07
CA PRO A 77 -0.11 16.64 9.16
C PRO A 77 -1.16 16.22 10.19
N ASP A 78 -1.02 16.72 11.42
CA ASP A 78 -2.08 16.61 12.42
C ASP A 78 -3.40 17.20 11.87
N VAL A 79 -4.52 16.57 12.18
CA VAL A 79 -5.84 17.02 11.70
C VAL A 79 -6.16 18.46 12.12
N ASN A 80 -5.59 18.92 13.24
CA ASN A 80 -5.78 20.26 13.78
C ASN A 80 -4.74 21.26 13.28
N ASP A 81 -3.69 20.82 12.58
CA ASP A 81 -2.67 21.71 12.02
C ASP A 81 -3.16 22.34 10.70
N MET A 82 -4.04 23.32 10.85
CA MET A 82 -4.63 24.04 9.72
C MET A 82 -3.57 24.75 8.86
N HIS A 83 -2.43 25.13 9.45
CA HIS A 83 -1.34 25.79 8.72
C HIS A 83 -0.66 24.81 7.76
N ALA A 84 -0.34 23.60 8.22
CA ALA A 84 0.21 22.56 7.36
C ALA A 84 -0.77 22.17 6.23
N TRP A 85 -2.06 21.99 6.54
CA TRP A 85 -3.08 21.70 5.53
C TRP A 85 -3.23 22.82 4.50
N ASN A 86 -3.17 24.08 4.93
CA ASN A 86 -3.21 25.22 4.02
C ASN A 86 -1.96 25.27 3.12
N SER A 87 -0.79 24.96 3.66
CA SER A 87 0.46 24.88 2.88
C SER A 87 0.37 23.82 1.78
N ILE A 88 -0.18 22.64 2.09
CA ILE A 88 -0.41 21.57 1.11
C ILE A 88 -1.43 22.00 0.04
N LYS A 89 -2.57 22.58 0.44
CA LYS A 89 -3.56 23.07 -0.54
C LYS A 89 -2.98 24.11 -1.48
N GLU A 90 -2.13 25.00 -0.96
CA GLU A 90 -1.43 26.01 -1.76
C GLU A 90 -0.40 25.40 -2.72
N SER A 91 0.32 24.34 -2.32
CA SER A 91 1.26 23.67 -3.22
C SER A 91 0.56 23.02 -4.40
N PHE A 92 -0.56 22.33 -4.18
CA PHE A 92 -1.40 21.77 -5.26
C PHE A 92 -2.00 22.86 -6.15
N ARG A 93 -2.48 23.97 -5.57
CA ARG A 93 -2.97 25.11 -6.35
C ARG A 93 -1.90 25.67 -7.27
N ARG A 94 -0.66 25.84 -6.78
CA ARG A 94 0.45 26.36 -7.58
C ARG A 94 0.87 25.38 -8.67
N TRP A 95 0.84 24.07 -8.40
CA TRP A 95 1.34 23.07 -9.31
C TRP A 95 0.33 22.69 -10.41
N GLN A 96 -0.96 22.61 -10.08
CA GLN A 96 -2.01 22.07 -10.98
C GLN A 96 -3.19 23.04 -11.20
N GLY A 97 -3.19 24.21 -10.55
CA GLY A 97 -4.32 25.16 -10.62
C GLY A 97 -5.57 24.72 -9.83
N LEU A 98 -5.47 23.62 -9.08
CA LEU A 98 -6.60 23.03 -8.35
C LEU A 98 -6.63 23.51 -6.90
N SER A 99 -7.71 24.20 -6.52
CA SER A 99 -7.95 24.63 -5.14
C SER A 99 -8.55 23.52 -4.28
N ASN A 100 -8.30 23.56 -2.97
CA ASN A 100 -8.87 22.63 -1.98
C ASN A 100 -8.47 21.16 -2.16
N ILE A 101 -7.30 20.89 -2.76
CA ILE A 101 -6.72 19.56 -2.86
C ILE A 101 -5.63 19.39 -1.80
N ALA A 102 -5.76 18.34 -0.98
CA ALA A 102 -4.81 18.03 0.08
C ALA A 102 -3.88 16.84 -0.26
N GLY A 103 -4.09 16.20 -1.41
CA GLY A 103 -3.32 15.03 -1.82
C GLY A 103 -3.81 14.47 -3.16
N ALA A 104 -3.03 13.56 -3.72
CA ALA A 104 -3.39 12.77 -4.88
C ALA A 104 -3.17 11.29 -4.56
N ILE A 105 -4.11 10.44 -4.98
CA ILE A 105 -3.98 8.99 -4.90
C ILE A 105 -3.81 8.49 -6.33
N ASP A 106 -2.77 7.70 -6.59
CA ASP A 106 -2.66 7.01 -7.87
C ASP A 106 -3.75 5.94 -7.95
N GLY A 107 -4.81 6.25 -8.70
CA GLY A 107 -5.95 5.38 -8.93
C GLY A 107 -5.70 4.27 -9.95
N THR A 108 -4.45 4.00 -10.35
CA THR A 108 -4.08 2.99 -11.36
C THR A 108 -4.75 1.62 -11.15
N HIS A 109 -5.05 1.24 -9.90
CA HIS A 109 -5.71 -0.02 -9.54
C HIS A 109 -7.07 0.14 -8.85
N ILE A 110 -7.61 1.36 -8.73
CA ILE A 110 -8.93 1.60 -8.11
C ILE A 110 -9.92 1.90 -9.24
N PRO A 111 -10.94 1.06 -9.47
CA PRO A 111 -11.99 1.35 -10.44
C PRO A 111 -12.69 2.66 -10.05
N MET A 112 -12.49 3.72 -10.83
CA MET A 112 -13.20 4.98 -10.63
C MET A 112 -14.63 4.82 -11.13
N ILE A 113 -15.59 4.90 -10.22
CA ILE A 113 -17.01 4.95 -10.57
C ILE A 113 -17.34 6.44 -10.84
N PRO A 114 -17.75 6.80 -12.07
CA PRO A 114 -18.14 8.16 -12.36
C PRO A 114 -19.40 8.54 -11.56
N PRO A 115 -19.54 9.79 -11.13
CA PRO A 115 -20.73 10.23 -10.40
C PRO A 115 -22.00 10.04 -11.25
N PRO A 116 -23.15 9.75 -10.61
CA PRO A 116 -24.40 9.41 -11.31
C PRO A 116 -25.05 10.57 -12.07
N LYS A 117 -24.52 11.79 -11.95
CA LYS A 117 -24.92 12.98 -12.71
C LYS A 117 -23.70 13.41 -13.51
N ASN A 118 -23.91 13.91 -14.73
CA ASN A 118 -22.91 14.23 -15.78
C ASN A 118 -21.79 15.23 -15.40
N GLU A 119 -21.17 15.06 -14.24
CA GLU A 119 -20.06 15.80 -13.66
C GLU A 119 -18.75 15.09 -14.03
N TRP A 120 -18.60 14.77 -15.32
CA TRP A 120 -17.39 14.14 -15.89
C TRP A 120 -16.10 14.92 -15.60
N LYS A 121 -16.23 16.20 -15.22
CA LYS A 121 -15.13 17.07 -14.80
C LYS A 121 -14.45 16.61 -13.50
N CYS A 122 -15.06 15.71 -12.73
CA CYS A 122 -14.53 15.22 -11.46
C CYS A 122 -13.64 13.96 -11.62
N CYS A 123 -13.62 13.33 -12.79
CA CYS A 123 -12.85 12.11 -13.03
C CYS A 123 -12.23 12.15 -14.44
N VAL A 124 -10.93 12.43 -14.53
CA VAL A 124 -10.18 12.31 -15.79
C VAL A 124 -9.33 11.06 -15.73
N ASN A 125 -9.69 10.02 -16.49
CA ASN A 125 -8.80 8.88 -16.69
C ASN A 125 -7.73 9.26 -17.71
N CYS A 126 -6.52 9.60 -17.26
CA CYS A 126 -5.41 9.95 -18.13
C CYS A 126 -4.66 8.73 -18.71
N LYS A 127 -5.19 7.50 -18.57
CA LYS A 127 -4.63 6.33 -19.23
C LYS A 127 -5.25 6.15 -20.62
N GLY A 128 -4.55 6.67 -21.61
CA GLY A 128 -4.66 6.31 -23.03
C GLY A 128 -3.43 5.54 -23.48
#